data_AF-A0A966Y3Q0-F1
#
_entry.id   AF-A0A966Y3Q0-F1
#
_cell.length_a   1.000
_cell.length_b   1.000
_cell.length_c   1.000
_cell.angle_alpha   90.00
_cell.angle_beta   90.00
_cell.angle_gamma   90.00
#
_symmetry.space_group_name_H-M   'P 1'
#
loop_
_entity.id
_entity.type
_entity.pdbx_description
1 polymer ?
#
loop_
_entity_poly.entity_id
_entity_poly.type
_entity_poly.pdbx_seq_one_letter_code
_entity_poly.pdbx_strand_id
1 'polypeptide(L)'
;MRRFLLVLVTGLVCAMGANAQGPRVEPPGAALPAPIRGGLTDPGAPPSVPAESATPELVVDLSRARVSITSAFQGESILMFGMFDPPGEVVVVVIGPEARETVLRKQRVLGLWLNTGRQSFENVPAYYAIAASQPLQRLLARGAGGEILSLEDRMSTIKPVGSRSAAELAKFRGGLVEVKRQEGLYPAAIGQVTVQAGRLFRVDLPFPSRLPEGVYEVKAYLLRDGKIVAAVSRPLPVGKVGFSAQLAGWASHDGALYGLAAIVMALVAGWLGGAIMRRL
;
A
#
# COMPACT_ATOMS: atom_id res chain seq x y z
N MET A 1 -32.19 -48.98 -4.11
CA MET A 1 -30.99 -48.90 -3.24
C MET A 1 -30.54 -47.43 -3.21
N ARG A 2 -31.22 -46.43 -2.65
CA ARG A 2 -31.77 -46.17 -1.31
C ARG A 2 -30.74 -46.30 -0.17
N ARG A 3 -30.28 -45.13 0.29
CA ARG A 3 -29.59 -44.79 1.55
C ARG A 3 -28.09 -45.11 1.61
N PHE A 4 -27.25 -44.10 1.34
CA PHE A 4 -26.11 -43.77 2.21
C PHE A 4 -25.86 -42.26 2.12
N LEU A 5 -26.41 -41.59 3.13
CA LEU A 5 -26.40 -40.17 3.40
C LEU A 5 -25.37 -39.93 4.51
N LEU A 6 -24.70 -38.76 4.47
CA LEU A 6 -24.14 -38.01 5.60
C LEU A 6 -23.36 -38.81 6.67
N VAL A 7 -22.05 -38.60 6.77
CA VAL A 7 -21.36 -38.30 8.03
C VAL A 7 -20.00 -37.69 7.68
N LEU A 8 -19.83 -36.36 7.76
CA LEU A 8 -18.57 -35.74 8.23
C LEU A 8 -18.73 -34.23 8.47
N VAL A 9 -19.54 -33.85 9.45
CA VAL A 9 -19.53 -32.50 10.05
C VAL A 9 -19.80 -32.65 11.53
N THR A 10 -18.77 -32.86 12.35
CA THR A 10 -18.71 -32.41 13.76
C THR A 10 -17.38 -32.80 14.40
N GLY A 11 -16.69 -31.85 15.01
CA GLY A 11 -15.69 -32.17 16.03
C GLY A 11 -14.48 -31.25 16.08
N LEU A 12 -14.66 -29.98 16.52
CA LEU A 12 -13.70 -29.34 17.44
C LEU A 12 -14.28 -28.04 18.01
N VAL A 13 -15.10 -28.16 19.05
CA VAL A 13 -15.42 -27.06 19.97
C VAL A 13 -15.27 -27.61 21.38
N CYS A 14 -14.11 -27.37 22.02
CA CYS A 14 -13.95 -27.31 23.48
C CYS A 14 -12.49 -27.05 23.86
N ALA A 15 -12.22 -25.83 24.34
CA ALA A 15 -11.24 -25.52 25.38
C ALA A 15 -11.67 -24.16 25.95
N MET A 16 -12.46 -24.10 27.04
CA MET A 16 -11.95 -23.96 28.42
C MET A 16 -10.68 -23.11 28.44
N GLY A 17 -10.70 -21.86 28.92
CA GLY A 17 -11.24 -21.43 30.19
C GLY A 17 -10.07 -21.22 31.15
N ALA A 18 -9.54 -20.00 31.21
CA ALA A 18 -8.59 -19.59 32.24
C ALA A 18 -8.71 -18.09 32.49
N ASN A 19 -9.49 -17.75 33.52
CA ASN A 19 -9.47 -16.45 34.17
C ASN A 19 -8.10 -16.27 34.83
N ALA A 20 -7.36 -15.23 34.44
CA ALA A 20 -6.17 -14.78 35.13
C ALA A 20 -6.43 -13.38 35.70
N GLN A 21 -7.15 -13.31 36.81
CA GLN A 21 -7.18 -12.13 37.67
C GLN A 21 -6.04 -12.24 38.67
N GLY A 22 -4.92 -11.58 38.35
CA GLY A 22 -3.83 -11.38 39.29
C GLY A 22 -4.25 -10.44 40.43
N PRO A 23 -3.69 -10.60 41.64
CA PRO A 23 -4.01 -9.74 42.78
C PRO A 23 -3.58 -8.29 42.50
N ARG A 24 -4.53 -7.36 42.67
CA ARG A 24 -4.32 -5.92 42.63
C ARG A 24 -3.44 -5.53 43.82
N VAL A 25 -2.20 -5.12 43.54
CA VAL A 25 -1.29 -4.51 44.52
C VAL A 25 -1.62 -3.02 44.60
N GLU A 26 -2.17 -2.58 45.73
CA GLU A 26 -2.28 -1.16 46.05
C GLU A 26 -0.91 -0.59 46.45
N PRO A 27 -0.49 0.56 45.92
CA PRO A 27 0.69 1.25 46.43
C PRO A 27 0.37 1.91 47.79
N PRO A 28 1.30 1.90 48.76
CA PRO A 28 1.12 2.54 50.06
C PRO A 28 1.00 4.06 49.91
N GLY A 29 0.08 4.65 50.69
CA GLY A 29 -0.27 6.06 50.67
C GLY A 29 0.95 6.99 50.72
N ALA A 30 1.18 7.72 49.63
CA ALA A 30 2.10 8.83 49.60
C ALA A 30 1.52 9.98 50.44
N ALA A 31 2.29 10.41 51.44
CA ALA A 31 1.99 11.55 52.28
C ALA A 31 1.80 12.82 51.41
N LEU A 32 0.73 13.56 51.70
CA LEU A 32 0.46 14.88 51.13
C LEU A 32 1.62 15.84 51.44
N PRO A 33 2.22 16.53 50.45
CA PRO A 33 3.12 17.64 50.74
C PRO A 33 2.34 18.83 51.31
N ALA A 34 2.92 19.47 52.33
CA ALA A 34 2.38 20.66 53.00
C ALA A 34 2.14 21.83 52.01
N PRO A 35 1.19 22.75 52.31
CA PRO A 35 0.92 23.89 51.44
C PRO A 35 2.15 24.81 51.34
N ILE A 36 2.60 25.03 50.11
CA ILE A 36 3.68 25.97 49.79
C ILE A 36 3.20 27.38 50.17
N ARG A 37 3.90 27.98 51.14
CA ARG A 37 3.75 29.38 51.54
C ARG A 37 4.11 30.26 50.34
N GLY A 38 3.13 31.02 49.85
CA GLY A 38 3.24 31.88 48.68
C GLY A 38 4.43 32.84 48.75
N GLY A 39 5.29 32.76 47.73
CA GLY A 39 6.26 33.80 47.41
C GLY A 39 5.55 34.96 46.72
N LEU A 40 5.96 36.17 47.08
CA LEU A 40 5.44 37.45 46.58
C LEU A 40 5.43 37.47 45.05
N THR A 41 4.25 37.64 44.46
CA THR A 41 4.09 37.89 43.02
C THR A 41 4.39 39.35 42.73
N ASP A 42 5.42 39.59 41.93
CA ASP A 42 5.70 40.89 41.30
C ASP A 42 4.49 41.30 40.44
N PRO A 43 3.81 42.45 40.70
CA PRO A 43 2.58 42.81 40.00
C PRO A 43 2.80 43.41 38.60
N GLY A 44 4.01 43.32 38.02
CA GLY A 44 4.39 44.03 36.80
C GLY A 44 4.68 43.17 35.57
N ALA A 45 4.73 41.84 35.67
CA ALA A 45 5.00 40.99 34.53
C ALA A 45 3.68 40.53 33.88
N PRO A 46 3.40 40.81 32.60
CA PRO A 46 2.29 40.16 31.92
C PRO A 46 2.51 38.63 31.99
N PRO A 47 1.46 37.83 32.20
CA PRO A 47 1.59 36.39 32.20
C PRO A 47 2.16 35.97 30.84
N SER A 48 3.41 35.52 30.84
CA SER A 48 4.02 34.83 29.72
C SER A 48 3.25 33.53 29.54
N VAL A 49 2.14 33.57 28.78
CA VAL A 49 1.54 32.36 28.24
C VAL A 49 2.63 31.68 27.43
N PRO A 50 3.04 30.45 27.79
CA PRO A 50 3.89 29.67 26.90
C PRO A 50 3.16 29.63 25.57
N ALA A 51 3.78 30.14 24.51
CA ALA A 51 3.33 29.86 23.17
C ALA A 51 3.48 28.35 23.00
N GLU A 52 2.41 27.61 23.25
CA GLU A 52 2.37 26.18 23.08
C GLU A 52 2.66 25.93 21.60
N SER A 53 3.85 25.41 21.33
CA SER A 53 4.24 24.96 20.00
C SER A 53 3.27 23.85 19.61
N ALA A 54 2.18 24.22 18.94
CA ALA A 54 1.21 23.28 18.41
C ALA A 54 1.98 22.26 17.57
N THR A 55 2.04 21.02 18.04
CA THR A 55 2.70 19.94 17.32
C THR A 55 1.93 19.77 16.01
N PRO A 56 2.60 19.85 14.84
CA PRO A 56 1.94 19.67 13.56
C PRO A 56 1.15 18.36 13.54
N GLU A 57 -0.16 18.46 13.44
CA GLU A 57 -1.06 17.33 13.39
C GLU A 57 -1.39 17.04 11.93
N LEU A 58 -1.19 15.80 11.51
CA LEU A 58 -1.63 15.29 10.22
C LEU A 58 -2.36 13.97 10.48
N VAL A 59 -3.67 13.96 10.22
CA VAL A 59 -4.50 12.75 10.36
C VAL A 59 -5.06 12.41 8.99
N VAL A 60 -4.88 11.15 8.59
CA VAL A 60 -5.30 10.68 7.27
C VAL A 60 -5.99 9.33 7.37
N ASP A 61 -6.96 9.15 6.50
CA ASP A 61 -7.69 7.91 6.32
C ASP A 61 -7.97 7.62 4.84
N LEU A 62 -8.26 6.36 4.55
CA LEU A 62 -8.57 5.86 3.22
C LEU A 62 -10.03 5.42 3.18
N SER A 63 -10.74 5.78 2.10
CA SER A 63 -12.12 5.32 1.87
C SER A 63 -12.27 3.80 1.83
N ARG A 64 -11.18 3.08 1.58
CA ARG A 64 -11.10 1.62 1.64
C ARG A 64 -9.79 1.20 2.29
N ALA A 65 -9.87 0.22 3.18
CA ALA A 65 -8.69 -0.35 3.83
C ALA A 65 -7.90 -1.31 2.94
N ARG A 66 -8.42 -1.70 1.76
CA ARG A 66 -7.77 -2.61 0.81
C ARG A 66 -8.28 -2.43 -0.62
N VAL A 67 -7.46 -2.82 -1.59
CA VAL A 67 -7.87 -2.98 -3.00
C VAL A 67 -8.15 -4.45 -3.28
N SER A 68 -9.25 -4.70 -3.99
CA SER A 68 -9.82 -6.02 -4.20
C SER A 68 -9.83 -6.36 -5.69
N ILE A 69 -8.88 -7.16 -6.14
CA ILE A 69 -8.78 -7.58 -7.55
C ILE A 69 -9.73 -8.77 -7.79
N THR A 70 -10.86 -8.51 -8.42
CA THR A 70 -11.82 -9.53 -8.86
C THR A 70 -11.62 -9.87 -10.34
N SER A 71 -12.32 -10.90 -10.84
CA SER A 71 -12.30 -11.25 -12.28
C SER A 71 -12.83 -10.14 -13.21
N ALA A 72 -13.61 -9.20 -12.68
CA ALA A 72 -14.15 -8.05 -13.40
C ALA A 72 -13.43 -6.73 -13.05
N PHE A 73 -12.24 -6.80 -12.45
CA PHE A 73 -11.49 -5.61 -12.04
C PHE A 73 -10.98 -4.84 -13.26
N GLN A 74 -11.49 -3.62 -13.45
CA GLN A 74 -11.09 -2.70 -14.52
C GLN A 74 -10.23 -1.53 -14.01
N GLY A 75 -9.78 -1.61 -12.77
CA GLY A 75 -9.20 -0.50 -12.03
C GLY A 75 -10.18 0.08 -11.01
N GLU A 76 -9.66 0.85 -10.08
CA GLU A 76 -10.39 1.41 -8.94
C GLU A 76 -9.78 2.78 -8.58
N SER A 77 -10.56 3.67 -7.97
CA SER A 77 -10.03 4.90 -7.39
C SER A 77 -10.28 4.87 -5.90
N ILE A 78 -9.23 5.05 -5.09
CA ILE A 78 -9.36 5.16 -3.64
C ILE A 78 -9.22 6.62 -3.26
N LEU A 79 -10.28 7.13 -2.62
CA LEU A 79 -10.24 8.44 -2.00
C LEU A 79 -9.41 8.35 -0.71
N MET A 80 -8.35 9.13 -0.62
CA MET A 80 -7.66 9.45 0.63
C MET A 80 -8.11 10.83 1.09
N PHE A 81 -8.42 10.96 2.37
CA PHE A 81 -8.84 12.22 2.97
C PHE A 81 -8.19 12.38 4.34
N GLY A 82 -8.15 13.62 4.80
CA GLY A 82 -7.53 13.90 6.08
C GLY A 82 -7.67 15.35 6.48
N MET A 83 -7.15 15.62 7.66
CA MET A 83 -7.00 16.96 8.19
C MET A 83 -5.56 17.24 8.59
N PHE A 84 -5.19 18.51 8.52
CA PHE A 84 -3.91 19.00 8.99
C PHE A 84 -4.05 20.35 9.69
N ASP A 85 -3.21 20.55 10.70
CA ASP A 85 -3.01 21.83 11.38
C ASP A 85 -1.54 21.86 11.82
N PRO A 86 -0.73 22.89 11.47
CA PRO A 86 -1.06 24.16 10.83
C PRO A 86 -1.37 24.05 9.32
N PRO A 87 -2.00 25.08 8.72
CA PRO A 87 -2.17 25.16 7.27
C PRO A 87 -0.85 25.06 6.52
N GLY A 88 -0.81 24.26 5.45
CA GLY A 88 0.39 24.01 4.65
C GLY A 88 0.09 23.32 3.32
N GLU A 89 1.14 22.83 2.66
CA GLU A 89 1.03 22.05 1.43
C GLU A 89 1.03 20.55 1.72
N VAL A 90 0.27 19.78 0.96
CA VAL A 90 0.16 18.33 1.15
C VAL A 90 0.67 17.60 -0.08
N VAL A 91 1.51 16.59 0.14
CA VAL A 91 1.99 15.68 -0.90
C VAL A 91 1.64 14.26 -0.47
N VAL A 92 0.98 13.52 -1.36
CA VAL A 92 0.67 12.11 -1.18
C VAL A 92 1.49 11.30 -2.18
N VAL A 93 2.16 10.27 -1.70
CA VAL A 93 2.98 9.35 -2.51
C VAL A 93 2.47 7.93 -2.28
N VAL A 94 2.18 7.22 -3.35
CA VAL A 94 1.77 5.81 -3.33
C VAL A 94 2.90 4.98 -3.89
N ILE A 95 3.37 4.01 -3.09
CA ILE A 95 4.50 3.15 -3.43
C ILE A 95 4.01 1.70 -3.40
N GLY A 96 4.12 1.01 -4.53
CA GLY A 96 3.84 -0.43 -4.62
C GLY A 96 4.96 -1.27 -4.03
N PRO A 97 4.72 -2.58 -3.81
CA PRO A 97 5.73 -3.50 -3.28
C PRO A 97 6.98 -3.47 -4.16
N GLU A 98 8.14 -3.46 -3.52
CA GLU A 98 9.42 -3.48 -4.23
C GLU A 98 9.75 -4.89 -4.68
N ALA A 99 10.15 -5.02 -5.95
CA ALA A 99 10.53 -6.30 -6.53
C ALA A 99 11.80 -6.17 -7.38
N ARG A 100 12.43 -7.32 -7.62
CA ARG A 100 13.51 -7.42 -8.60
C ARG A 100 12.91 -7.53 -9.99
N GLU A 101 13.25 -6.59 -10.85
CA GLU A 101 12.72 -6.49 -12.22
C GLU A 101 13.86 -6.68 -13.23
N THR A 102 13.58 -7.37 -14.33
CA THR A 102 14.56 -7.62 -15.38
C THR A 102 14.12 -7.02 -16.70
N VAL A 103 14.89 -6.03 -17.16
CA VAL A 103 14.64 -5.30 -18.41
C VAL A 103 15.40 -5.99 -19.54
N LEU A 104 14.67 -6.31 -20.61
CA LEU A 104 15.23 -6.85 -21.85
C LEU A 104 15.23 -5.76 -22.92
N ARG A 105 16.38 -5.58 -23.57
CA ARG A 105 16.49 -4.74 -24.76
C ARG A 105 16.22 -5.58 -25.99
N LYS A 106 15.16 -5.23 -26.73
CA LYS A 106 14.85 -5.78 -28.05
C LYS A 106 15.40 -4.86 -29.13
N GLN A 107 16.10 -5.41 -30.11
CA GLN A 107 16.52 -4.70 -31.31
C GLN A 107 16.25 -5.56 -32.54
N ARG A 108 16.02 -4.89 -33.67
CA ARG A 108 15.81 -5.58 -34.95
C ARG A 108 17.17 -5.80 -35.62
N VAL A 109 17.54 -7.06 -35.81
CA VAL A 109 18.79 -7.45 -36.49
C VAL A 109 18.42 -8.40 -37.61
N LEU A 110 18.85 -8.10 -38.83
CA LEU A 110 18.52 -8.89 -40.04
C LEU A 110 17.00 -9.15 -40.18
N GLY A 111 16.17 -8.15 -39.87
CA GLY A 111 14.71 -8.26 -39.96
C GLY A 111 14.02 -8.94 -38.77
N LEU A 112 14.76 -9.62 -37.89
CA LEU A 112 14.27 -10.37 -36.73
C LEU A 112 14.39 -9.55 -35.44
N TRP A 113 13.41 -9.70 -34.54
CA TRP A 113 13.49 -9.12 -33.19
C TRP A 113 14.30 -10.02 -32.27
N LEU A 114 15.45 -9.52 -31.84
CA LEU A 114 16.38 -10.24 -30.99
C LEU A 114 16.59 -9.48 -29.68
N ASN A 115 16.71 -10.23 -28.59
CA ASN A 115 17.06 -9.69 -27.28
C ASN A 115 18.58 -9.44 -27.27
N THR A 116 19.01 -8.19 -27.40
CA THR A 116 20.43 -7.81 -27.48
C THR A 116 21.02 -7.43 -26.13
N GLY A 117 20.19 -7.27 -25.10
CA GLY A 117 20.65 -6.92 -23.76
C GLY A 117 19.68 -7.31 -22.68
N ARG A 118 20.22 -7.54 -21.48
CA ARG A 118 19.48 -7.82 -20.25
C ARG A 118 20.12 -7.02 -19.13
N GLN A 119 19.29 -6.38 -18.32
CA GLN A 119 19.71 -5.70 -17.09
C GLN A 119 18.65 -5.92 -16.02
N SER A 120 19.06 -6.37 -14.84
CA SER A 120 18.17 -6.49 -13.68
C SER A 120 18.37 -5.32 -12.72
N PHE A 121 17.30 -4.91 -12.06
CA PHE A 121 17.28 -3.90 -11.01
C PHE A 121 16.59 -4.46 -9.77
N GLU A 122 17.13 -4.17 -8.60
CA GLU A 122 16.54 -4.45 -7.30
C GLU A 122 15.87 -3.20 -6.74
N ASN A 123 14.94 -3.41 -5.81
CA ASN A 123 14.16 -2.35 -5.16
C ASN A 123 13.36 -1.50 -6.16
N VAL A 124 12.83 -2.13 -7.22
CA VAL A 124 11.97 -1.45 -8.18
C VAL A 124 10.56 -1.43 -7.61
N PRO A 125 9.96 -0.25 -7.36
CA PRO A 125 8.59 -0.18 -6.89
C PRO A 125 7.64 -0.69 -7.98
N ALA A 126 6.73 -1.60 -7.65
CA ALA A 126 5.76 -2.14 -8.61
C ALA A 126 4.82 -1.06 -9.18
N TYR A 127 4.58 0.01 -8.41
CA TYR A 127 3.73 1.14 -8.74
C TYR A 127 4.28 2.39 -8.05
N TYR A 128 4.21 3.54 -8.70
CA TYR A 128 4.66 4.80 -8.10
C TYR A 128 3.83 5.96 -8.64
N ALA A 129 3.06 6.59 -7.76
CA ALA A 129 2.25 7.75 -8.08
C ALA A 129 2.42 8.84 -7.02
N ILE A 130 2.39 10.09 -7.47
CA ILE A 130 2.47 11.26 -6.60
C ILE A 130 1.26 12.13 -6.88
N ALA A 131 0.68 12.68 -5.81
CA ALA A 131 -0.29 13.75 -5.87
C ALA A 131 0.14 14.89 -4.95
N ALA A 132 -0.08 16.13 -5.37
CA ALA A 132 0.33 17.30 -4.59
C ALA A 132 -0.73 18.42 -4.64
N SER A 133 -0.80 19.23 -3.59
CA SER A 133 -1.69 20.40 -3.55
C SER A 133 -1.15 21.59 -4.35
N GLN A 134 0.16 21.63 -4.56
CA GLN A 134 0.88 22.61 -5.37
C GLN A 134 1.78 21.87 -6.38
N PRO A 135 2.20 22.54 -7.49
CA PRO A 135 3.10 21.92 -8.46
C PRO A 135 4.35 21.35 -7.79
N LEU A 136 4.59 20.05 -7.98
CA LEU A 136 5.66 19.30 -7.28
C LEU A 136 7.03 19.97 -7.43
N GLN A 137 7.32 20.54 -8.60
CA GLN A 137 8.59 21.23 -8.87
C GLN A 137 8.80 22.43 -7.95
N ARG A 138 7.74 23.15 -7.60
CA ARG A 138 7.80 24.27 -6.64
C ARG A 138 7.99 23.78 -5.20
N LEU A 139 7.47 22.61 -4.86
CA LEU A 139 7.66 22.02 -3.53
C LEU A 139 9.10 21.55 -3.36
N LEU A 140 9.60 20.78 -4.33
CA LEU A 140 10.97 20.27 -4.33
C LEU A 140 12.01 21.39 -4.35
N ALA A 141 11.79 22.45 -5.14
CA ALA A 141 12.69 23.60 -5.21
C ALA A 141 12.82 24.37 -3.86
N ARG A 142 11.81 24.29 -2.99
CA ARG A 142 11.83 24.92 -1.66
C ARG A 142 12.54 24.09 -0.59
N GLY A 143 13.11 22.94 -0.95
CA GLY A 143 13.84 22.08 -0.02
C GLY A 143 13.05 20.89 0.50
N ALA A 144 11.90 20.57 -0.10
CA ALA A 144 11.16 19.35 0.22
C ALA A 144 11.85 18.07 -0.27
N GLY A 145 12.97 18.21 -0.97
CA GLY A 145 13.77 17.10 -1.49
C GLY A 145 14.42 16.32 -0.36
N GLY A 146 14.23 15.00 -0.37
CA GLY A 146 14.76 14.08 0.63
C GLY A 146 13.88 12.84 0.71
N GLU A 147 12.73 12.97 1.37
CA GLU A 147 11.76 11.88 1.48
C GLU A 147 10.74 11.87 0.33
N ILE A 148 10.39 13.06 -0.19
CA ILE A 148 9.55 13.20 -1.37
C ILE A 148 10.47 13.17 -2.58
N LEU A 149 10.46 12.05 -3.29
CA LEU A 149 11.27 11.85 -4.49
C LEU A 149 10.38 12.00 -5.72
N SER A 150 10.88 12.68 -6.76
CA SER A 150 10.28 12.56 -8.09
C SER A 150 10.40 11.11 -8.57
N LEU A 151 9.64 10.73 -9.60
CA LEU A 151 9.77 9.39 -10.19
C LEU A 151 11.21 9.18 -10.69
N GLU A 152 11.78 10.19 -11.32
CA GLU A 152 13.14 10.19 -11.84
C GLU A 152 14.17 9.98 -10.72
N ASP A 153 14.03 10.72 -9.62
CA ASP A 153 14.90 10.59 -8.45
C ASP A 153 14.73 9.21 -7.80
N ARG A 154 13.50 8.73 -7.61
CA ARG A 154 13.24 7.38 -7.08
C ARG A 154 13.89 6.32 -7.96
N MET A 155 13.75 6.43 -9.27
CA MET A 155 14.36 5.49 -10.22
C MET A 155 15.89 5.60 -10.28
N SER A 156 16.49 6.69 -9.80
CA SER A 156 17.95 6.80 -9.66
C SER A 156 18.48 6.01 -8.45
N THR A 157 17.65 5.76 -7.44
CA THR A 157 18.03 5.03 -6.21
C THR A 157 17.96 3.51 -6.32
N ILE A 158 17.35 2.97 -7.39
CA ILE A 158 17.25 1.52 -7.60
C ILE A 158 18.63 0.91 -7.83
N LYS A 159 18.85 -0.30 -7.30
CA LYS A 159 20.16 -0.95 -7.34
C LYS A 159 20.31 -1.79 -8.62
N PRO A 160 21.25 -1.47 -9.52
CA PRO A 160 21.51 -2.34 -10.66
C PRO A 160 22.19 -3.63 -10.19
N VAL A 161 21.77 -4.76 -10.75
CA VAL A 161 22.48 -6.04 -10.54
C VAL A 161 23.57 -6.18 -11.59
N GLY A 162 24.81 -6.30 -11.13
CA GLY A 162 26.00 -6.40 -11.98
C GLY A 162 26.54 -5.05 -12.44
N SER A 163 27.77 -5.06 -12.94
CA SER A 163 28.48 -3.85 -13.36
C SER A 163 28.21 -3.54 -14.84
N ARG A 164 27.73 -2.32 -15.10
CA ARG A 164 27.62 -1.72 -16.43
C ARG A 164 27.98 -0.25 -16.38
N SER A 165 28.26 0.35 -17.55
CA SER A 165 28.51 1.79 -17.63
C SER A 165 27.26 2.58 -17.22
N ALA A 166 27.47 3.75 -16.62
CA ALA A 166 26.37 4.63 -16.18
C ALA A 166 25.42 5.01 -17.34
N ALA A 167 25.97 5.22 -18.54
CA ALA A 167 25.21 5.53 -19.75
C ALA A 167 24.30 4.37 -20.19
N GLU A 168 24.76 3.12 -20.09
CA GLU A 168 23.92 1.96 -20.39
C GLU A 168 22.82 1.78 -19.36
N LEU A 169 23.15 1.93 -18.08
CA LEU A 169 22.19 1.83 -16.99
C LEU A 169 21.07 2.87 -17.14
N ALA A 170 21.41 4.11 -17.50
CA ALA A 170 20.43 5.16 -17.77
C ALA A 170 19.45 4.76 -18.90
N LYS A 171 19.95 4.15 -19.99
CA LYS A 171 19.09 3.64 -21.08
C LYS A 171 18.16 2.52 -20.61
N PHE A 172 18.64 1.58 -19.80
CA PHE A 172 17.80 0.50 -19.26
C PHE A 172 16.77 1.03 -18.26
N ARG A 173 17.13 2.01 -17.41
CA ARG A 173 16.19 2.69 -16.50
C ARG A 173 15.11 3.44 -17.26
N GLY A 174 15.48 4.19 -18.29
CA GLY A 174 14.50 4.87 -19.16
C GLY A 174 13.52 3.90 -19.82
N GLY A 175 14.02 2.77 -20.34
CA GLY A 175 13.17 1.71 -20.90
C GLY A 175 12.23 1.06 -19.88
N LEU A 176 12.70 0.86 -18.64
CA LEU A 176 11.86 0.35 -17.55
C LEU A 176 10.71 1.31 -17.21
N VAL A 177 11.03 2.59 -17.05
CA VAL A 177 10.03 3.64 -16.76
C VAL A 177 9.02 3.72 -17.89
N GLU A 178 9.47 3.66 -19.14
CA GLU A 178 8.60 3.71 -20.31
C GLU A 178 7.60 2.54 -20.33
N VAL A 179 8.06 1.31 -20.10
CA VAL A 179 7.19 0.13 -20.02
C VAL A 179 6.18 0.27 -18.87
N LYS A 180 6.63 0.65 -17.68
CA LYS A 180 5.74 0.83 -16.52
C LYS A 180 4.73 1.97 -16.74
N ARG A 181 5.09 3.01 -17.49
CA ARG A 181 4.17 4.08 -17.90
C ARG A 181 3.12 3.60 -18.89
N GLN A 182 3.50 2.77 -19.87
CA GLN A 182 2.55 2.13 -20.80
C GLN A 182 1.58 1.18 -20.09
N GLU A 183 2.01 0.53 -19.03
CA GLU A 183 1.15 -0.30 -18.17
C GLU A 183 0.28 0.52 -17.19
N GLY A 184 0.47 1.84 -17.14
CA GLY A 184 -0.24 2.73 -16.22
C GLY A 184 0.26 2.67 -14.77
N LEU A 185 1.36 1.96 -14.51
CA LEU A 185 1.92 1.78 -13.18
C LEU A 185 2.72 2.99 -12.69
N TYR A 186 3.27 3.77 -13.62
CA TYR A 186 3.93 5.05 -13.37
C TYR A 186 3.19 6.17 -14.12
N PRO A 187 2.13 6.75 -13.52
CA PRO A 187 1.37 7.84 -14.14
C PRO A 187 2.29 9.02 -14.49
N ALA A 188 2.15 9.55 -15.71
CA ALA A 188 2.92 10.72 -16.13
C ALA A 188 2.42 12.02 -15.49
N ALA A 189 1.11 12.09 -15.22
CA ALA A 189 0.49 13.23 -14.55
C ALA A 189 0.62 13.07 -13.03
N ILE A 190 1.00 14.16 -12.37
CA ILE A 190 0.94 14.28 -10.91
C ILE A 190 -0.53 14.50 -10.52
N GLY A 191 -1.04 13.73 -9.57
CA GLY A 191 -2.38 13.89 -9.03
C GLY A 191 -2.56 15.24 -8.33
N GLN A 192 -3.80 15.70 -8.24
CA GLN A 192 -4.12 17.00 -7.64
C GLN A 192 -4.77 16.78 -6.27
N VAL A 193 -4.16 17.34 -5.21
CA VAL A 193 -4.74 17.30 -3.86
C VAL A 193 -5.63 18.53 -3.70
N THR A 194 -6.92 18.30 -3.48
CA THR A 194 -7.87 19.37 -3.22
C THR A 194 -7.90 19.68 -1.74
N VAL A 195 -7.55 20.91 -1.37
CA VAL A 195 -7.63 21.41 0.01
C VAL A 195 -8.92 22.21 0.18
N GLN A 196 -9.65 21.94 1.25
CA GLN A 196 -10.89 22.61 1.64
C GLN A 196 -10.73 23.25 3.02
N ALA A 197 -11.26 24.47 3.18
CA ALA A 197 -11.21 25.23 4.44
C ALA A 197 -9.81 25.39 5.06
N GLY A 198 -8.74 25.26 4.25
CA GLY A 198 -7.34 25.40 4.68
C GLY A 198 -6.83 24.33 5.65
N ARG A 199 -7.63 23.28 5.92
CA ARG A 199 -7.38 22.28 6.98
C ARG A 199 -7.76 20.86 6.59
N LEU A 200 -8.67 20.70 5.64
CA LEU A 200 -9.10 19.40 5.13
C LEU A 200 -8.50 19.19 3.75
N PHE A 201 -8.10 17.97 3.44
CA PHE A 201 -7.76 17.62 2.07
C PHE A 201 -8.39 16.31 1.66
N ARG A 202 -8.52 16.18 0.34
CA ARG A 202 -8.91 14.94 -0.31
C ARG A 202 -8.12 14.75 -1.59
N VAL A 203 -7.85 13.50 -1.92
CA VAL A 203 -7.18 13.11 -3.16
C VAL A 203 -7.69 11.76 -3.63
N ASP A 204 -7.96 11.67 -4.93
CA ASP A 204 -8.32 10.42 -5.59
C ASP A 204 -7.05 9.75 -6.11
N LEU A 205 -6.80 8.52 -5.64
CA LEU A 205 -5.64 7.72 -6.00
C LEU A 205 -6.07 6.67 -7.05
N PRO A 206 -5.65 6.81 -8.33
CA PRO A 206 -6.08 5.91 -9.39
C PRO A 206 -5.25 4.62 -9.42
N PHE A 207 -5.93 3.49 -9.29
CA PHE A 207 -5.37 2.14 -9.32
C PHE A 207 -5.77 1.46 -10.66
N PRO A 208 -4.83 1.26 -11.61
CA PRO A 208 -5.15 0.68 -12.92
C PRO A 208 -5.51 -0.81 -12.84
N SER A 209 -6.05 -1.37 -13.92
CA SER A 209 -6.48 -2.78 -13.98
C SER A 209 -5.35 -3.81 -13.87
N ARG A 210 -4.10 -3.43 -14.18
CA ARG A 210 -2.92 -4.32 -14.18
C ARG A 210 -2.01 -4.13 -12.98
N LEU A 211 -2.59 -4.00 -11.78
CA LEU A 211 -1.80 -3.83 -10.56
C LEU A 211 -1.18 -5.15 -10.10
N PRO A 212 0.13 -5.15 -9.80
CA PRO A 212 0.75 -6.25 -9.07
C PRO A 212 0.11 -6.44 -7.69
N GLU A 213 0.02 -7.69 -7.24
CA GLU A 213 -0.46 -8.01 -5.91
C GLU A 213 0.64 -7.73 -4.87
N GLY A 214 0.25 -7.26 -3.69
CA GLY A 214 1.16 -6.99 -2.57
C GLY A 214 0.68 -5.86 -1.67
N VAL A 215 1.53 -5.44 -0.74
CA VAL A 215 1.22 -4.33 0.18
C VAL A 215 1.76 -3.04 -0.39
N TYR A 216 0.87 -2.07 -0.58
CA TYR A 216 1.22 -0.74 -1.05
C TYR A 216 1.33 0.20 0.16
N GLU A 217 2.23 1.16 0.10
CA GLU A 217 2.36 2.20 1.12
C GLU A 217 1.81 3.52 0.57
N VAL A 218 0.80 4.07 1.23
CA VAL A 218 0.28 5.40 0.95
C VAL A 218 0.83 6.36 2.01
N LYS A 219 1.75 7.23 1.59
CA LYS A 219 2.41 8.21 2.46
C LYS A 219 1.86 9.60 2.19
N ALA A 220 1.38 10.28 3.22
CA ALA A 220 1.05 11.69 3.17
C ALA A 220 2.10 12.49 3.92
N TYR A 221 2.55 13.59 3.32
CA TYR A 221 3.48 14.54 3.88
C TYR A 221 2.80 15.89 3.97
N LEU A 222 2.90 16.52 5.13
CA LEU A 222 2.56 17.93 5.34
C LEU A 222 3.84 18.74 5.25
N LEU A 223 3.84 19.72 4.37
CA LEU A 223 4.93 20.63 4.14
C LEU A 223 4.55 22.03 4.62
N ARG A 224 5.52 22.72 5.19
CA ARG A 224 5.44 24.14 5.53
C ARG A 224 6.77 24.79 5.24
N ASP A 225 6.75 25.90 4.50
CA ASP A 225 7.95 26.65 4.11
C ASP A 225 9.03 25.77 3.46
N GLY A 226 8.59 24.77 2.68
CA GLY A 226 9.49 23.83 1.99
C GLY A 226 10.05 22.70 2.86
N LYS A 227 9.69 22.61 4.14
CA LYS A 227 10.12 21.55 5.05
C LYS A 227 8.97 20.60 5.37
N ILE A 228 9.29 19.31 5.51
CA ILE A 228 8.33 18.31 5.97
C ILE A 228 8.13 18.51 7.48
N VAL A 229 6.90 18.82 7.89
CA VAL A 229 6.54 19.07 9.30
C VAL A 229 5.79 17.89 9.93
N ALA A 230 5.11 17.07 9.12
CA ALA A 230 4.48 15.83 9.55
C ALA A 230 4.41 14.83 8.39
N ALA A 231 4.44 13.54 8.71
CA ALA A 231 4.30 12.45 7.74
C ALA A 231 3.48 11.30 8.34
N VAL A 232 2.58 10.73 7.54
CA VAL A 232 1.78 9.56 7.92
C VAL A 232 1.82 8.53 6.81
N SER A 233 2.10 7.27 7.16
CA SER A 233 2.08 6.14 6.24
C SER A 233 0.92 5.20 6.57
N ARG A 234 0.14 4.81 5.56
CA ARG A 234 -0.93 3.81 5.68
C ARG A 234 -0.66 2.64 4.74
N PRO A 235 -0.58 1.40 5.26
CA PRO A 235 -0.51 0.22 4.40
C PRO A 235 -1.85 -0.02 3.71
N LEU A 236 -1.80 -0.34 2.43
CA LEU A 236 -2.95 -0.65 1.58
C LEU A 236 -2.71 -2.00 0.91
N PRO A 237 -3.22 -3.11 1.46
CA PRO A 237 -3.11 -4.41 0.85
C PRO A 237 -3.88 -4.47 -0.46
N VAL A 238 -3.23 -4.89 -1.53
CA VAL A 238 -3.81 -5.13 -2.85
C VAL A 238 -3.69 -6.62 -3.15
N GLY A 239 -4.82 -7.28 -3.35
CA GLY A 239 -4.81 -8.72 -3.62
C GLY A 239 -6.10 -9.23 -4.24
N LYS A 240 -6.04 -10.45 -4.76
CA LYS A 240 -7.21 -11.14 -5.29
C LYS A 240 -8.23 -11.41 -4.20
N VAL A 241 -9.50 -11.13 -4.50
CA VAL A 241 -10.63 -11.49 -3.62
C VAL A 241 -11.76 -12.12 -4.42
N GLY A 242 -12.64 -12.86 -3.73
CA GLY A 242 -13.80 -13.53 -4.31
C GLY A 242 -13.63 -15.04 -4.42
N PHE A 243 -14.53 -15.69 -5.16
CA PHE A 243 -14.56 -17.16 -5.30
C PHE A 243 -13.27 -17.73 -5.89
N SER A 244 -12.65 -17.06 -6.86
CA SER A 244 -11.36 -17.46 -7.42
C SER A 244 -10.23 -17.44 -6.39
N ALA A 245 -10.24 -16.46 -5.49
CA ALA A 245 -9.26 -16.37 -4.40
C ALA A 245 -9.51 -17.45 -3.34
N GLN A 246 -10.77 -17.75 -3.01
CA GLN A 246 -11.11 -18.86 -2.10
C GLN A 246 -10.69 -20.21 -2.68
N LEU A 247 -10.97 -20.45 -3.96
CA LEU A 247 -10.58 -21.67 -4.66
C LEU A 247 -9.06 -21.84 -4.70
N ALA A 248 -8.32 -20.76 -5.00
CA ALA A 248 -6.86 -20.74 -4.94
C ALA A 248 -6.32 -20.95 -3.51
N GLY A 249 -6.99 -20.39 -2.51
CA GLY A 249 -6.69 -20.61 -1.09
C GLY A 249 -6.83 -22.07 -0.69
N TRP A 250 -7.94 -22.72 -1.05
CA TRP A 250 -8.16 -24.15 -0.80
C TRP A 250 -7.16 -25.05 -1.55
N ALA A 251 -6.83 -24.71 -2.79
CA ALA A 251 -5.83 -25.47 -3.56
C ALA A 251 -4.42 -25.38 -2.95
N SER A 252 -4.08 -24.24 -2.33
CA SER A 252 -2.75 -24.01 -1.75
C SER A 252 -2.60 -24.50 -0.31
N HIS A 253 -3.65 -24.40 0.51
CA HIS A 253 -3.62 -24.87 1.90
C HIS A 253 -4.00 -26.35 2.05
N ASP A 254 -4.95 -26.84 1.26
CA ASP A 254 -5.52 -28.20 1.34
C ASP A 254 -5.52 -28.91 -0.03
N GLY A 255 -4.36 -28.88 -0.71
CA GLY A 255 -4.23 -29.37 -2.09
C GLY A 255 -4.72 -30.80 -2.32
N ALA A 256 -4.60 -31.70 -1.33
CA ALA A 256 -5.08 -33.08 -1.41
C ALA A 256 -6.62 -33.18 -1.47
N LEU A 257 -7.33 -32.44 -0.61
CA LEU A 257 -8.79 -32.39 -0.59
C LEU A 257 -9.33 -31.73 -1.86
N TYR A 258 -8.68 -30.66 -2.31
CA TYR A 258 -9.01 -30.01 -3.58
C TYR A 258 -8.83 -30.96 -4.78
N GLY A 259 -7.71 -31.69 -4.83
CA GLY A 259 -7.45 -32.68 -5.87
C GLY A 259 -8.50 -33.80 -5.89
N LEU A 260 -8.88 -34.33 -4.72
CA LEU A 260 -9.94 -35.34 -4.61
C LEU A 260 -11.29 -34.79 -5.13
N ALA A 261 -11.66 -33.58 -4.72
CA ALA A 261 -12.89 -32.94 -5.19
C ALA A 261 -12.89 -32.76 -6.73
N ALA A 262 -11.74 -32.39 -7.32
CA ALA A 262 -11.59 -32.27 -8.76
C ALA A 262 -11.74 -33.61 -9.49
N ILE A 263 -11.16 -34.69 -8.96
CA ILE A 263 -11.32 -36.06 -9.50
C ILE A 263 -12.80 -36.48 -9.47
N VAL A 264 -13.47 -36.27 -8.34
CA VAL A 264 -14.89 -36.60 -8.18
C VAL A 264 -15.75 -35.82 -9.18
N MET A 265 -15.51 -34.51 -9.34
CA MET A 265 -16.19 -33.68 -10.33
C MET A 265 -15.97 -34.17 -11.77
N ALA A 266 -14.74 -34.56 -12.12
CA ALA A 266 -14.42 -35.10 -13.44
C ALA A 266 -15.15 -36.42 -13.73
N LEU A 267 -15.21 -37.32 -12.74
CA LEU A 267 -15.96 -38.58 -12.85
C LEU A 267 -17.46 -38.34 -13.05
N VAL A 268 -18.05 -37.40 -12.30
CA VAL A 268 -19.48 -37.04 -12.42
C VAL A 268 -19.76 -36.42 -13.79
N ALA A 269 -18.92 -35.49 -14.25
CA ALA A 269 -19.06 -34.85 -15.55
C ALA A 269 -18.92 -35.86 -16.71
N GLY A 270 -17.93 -36.76 -16.64
CA GLY A 270 -17.74 -37.82 -17.63
C GLY A 270 -18.92 -38.80 -17.66
N TRP A 271 -19.44 -39.18 -16.49
CA TRP A 271 -20.63 -40.03 -16.40
C TRP A 271 -21.87 -39.36 -16.99
N LEU A 272 -22.13 -38.08 -16.66
CA LEU A 272 -23.24 -37.29 -17.21
C LEU A 272 -23.13 -37.13 -18.72
N GLY A 273 -21.96 -36.74 -19.23
CA GLY A 273 -21.71 -36.60 -20.66
C GLY A 273 -21.94 -37.92 -21.41
N GLY A 274 -21.41 -39.03 -20.88
CA GLY A 274 -21.65 -40.36 -21.44
C GLY A 274 -23.12 -40.79 -21.34
N ALA A 275 -23.85 -40.44 -20.28
CA ALA A 275 -25.26 -40.77 -20.12
C ALA A 275 -26.16 -40.01 -21.09
N ILE A 276 -25.83 -38.75 -21.39
CA ILE A 276 -26.54 -37.92 -22.37
C ILE A 276 -26.25 -38.41 -23.79
N MET A 277 -24.98 -38.68 -24.12
CA MET A 277 -24.59 -39.16 -25.46
C MET A 277 -25.20 -40.53 -25.81
N ARG A 278 -25.44 -41.39 -24.80
CA ARG A 278 -26.15 -42.66 -25.00
C ARG A 278 -27.66 -42.50 -25.25
N ARG A 279 -28.22 -41.31 -25.00
CA ARG A 279 -29.65 -41.00 -25.20
C ARG A 279 -29.92 -40.17 -26.47
N LEU A 280 -28.87 -39.69 -27.13
CA LEU A 280 -28.89 -39.07 -28.45
C LEU A 280 -28.54 -40.14 -29.50
#